data_AF-A0A8J3K620-F1
#
_entry.id   AF-A0A8J3K620-F1
#
_cell.length_a   1.000
_cell.length_b   1.000
_cell.length_c   1.000
_cell.angle_alpha   90.00
_cell.angle_beta   90.00
_cell.angle_gamma   90.00
#
_symmetry.space_group_name_H-M   'P 1'
#
loop_
_entity.id
_entity.type
_entity.pdbx_description
1 polymer ?
#
loop_
_entity_poly.entity_id
_entity_poly.type
_entity_poly.pdbx_seq_one_letter_code
_entity_poly.pdbx_strand_id
1 'polypeptide(L)'
;MDPHTFAASALAATLAVVTVGYGLRCWLKPFRPCRRCQGTGTRPAAFTGRARDCRPCKGTGLRLRTGRRAANYLRRNIRSTR
;
A
#
# COMPACT_ATOMS: atom_id res chain seq x y z
N MET A 1 -33.05 -17.68 21.30
CA MET A 1 -31.96 -17.06 20.52
C MET A 1 -31.73 -17.96 19.32
N ASP A 2 -32.02 -17.47 18.13
CA ASP A 2 -32.11 -18.33 16.95
C ASP A 2 -30.72 -18.77 16.48
N PRO A 3 -30.50 -20.06 16.19
CA PRO A 3 -29.19 -20.56 15.76
C PRO A 3 -28.69 -19.86 14.48
N HIS A 4 -29.61 -19.38 13.63
CA HIS A 4 -29.29 -18.67 12.39
C HIS A 4 -28.77 -17.24 12.63
N THR A 5 -29.26 -16.53 13.64
CA THR A 5 -28.78 -15.17 13.95
C THR A 5 -27.36 -15.22 14.54
N PHE A 6 -27.05 -16.24 15.34
CA PHE A 6 -25.67 -16.48 15.79
C PHE A 6 -24.72 -16.78 14.63
N ALA A 7 -25.09 -17.68 13.72
CA ALA A 7 -24.27 -18.00 12.56
C ALA A 7 -24.02 -16.77 11.66
N ALA A 8 -25.07 -15.98 11.41
CA ALA A 8 -24.96 -14.76 10.61
C ALA A 8 -24.05 -13.71 11.27
N SER A 9 -24.21 -13.47 12.59
CA SER A 9 -23.38 -12.51 13.31
C SER A 9 -21.91 -12.92 13.39
N ALA A 10 -21.63 -14.22 13.60
CA ALA A 10 -20.26 -14.74 13.60
C ALA A 10 -19.59 -14.59 12.22
N LEU A 11 -20.30 -14.88 11.14
CA LEU A 11 -19.82 -14.66 9.78
C LEU A 11 -19.51 -13.18 9.54
N ALA A 12 -20.45 -12.29 9.85
CA ALA A 12 -20.29 -10.85 9.68
C ALA A 12 -19.08 -10.30 10.45
N ALA A 13 -18.91 -10.71 11.72
CA ALA A 13 -17.76 -10.33 12.54
C ALA A 13 -16.44 -10.81 11.94
N THR A 14 -16.39 -12.06 11.46
CA THR A 14 -15.18 -12.63 10.84
C THR A 14 -14.80 -11.88 9.57
N LEU A 15 -15.78 -11.59 8.71
CA LEU A 15 -15.60 -10.77 7.51
C LEU A 15 -15.08 -9.38 7.87
N ALA A 16 -15.68 -8.72 8.85
CA ALA A 16 -15.25 -7.40 9.30
C ALA A 16 -13.79 -7.42 9.79
N VAL A 17 -13.40 -8.40 10.61
CA VAL A 17 -12.03 -8.54 11.10
C VAL A 17 -11.04 -8.77 9.96
N VAL A 18 -11.37 -9.63 8.98
CA VAL A 18 -10.51 -9.87 7.81
C VAL A 18 -10.36 -8.61 6.96
N THR A 19 -11.46 -7.91 6.67
CA THR A 19 -11.45 -6.69 5.87
C THR A 19 -10.66 -5.57 6.55
N VAL A 20 -10.93 -5.33 7.84
CA VAL A 20 -10.25 -4.31 8.65
C VAL A 20 -8.77 -4.66 8.83
N GLY A 21 -8.45 -5.92 9.16
CA GLY A 21 -7.09 -6.41 9.31
C GLY A 21 -6.27 -6.30 8.02
N TYR A 22 -6.85 -6.64 6.88
CA TYR A 22 -6.21 -6.45 5.57
C TYR A 22 -5.99 -4.97 5.24
N GLY A 23 -6.98 -4.12 5.54
CA GLY A 23 -6.89 -2.67 5.41
C GLY A 23 -5.75 -2.08 6.25
N LEU A 24 -5.70 -2.42 7.53
CA LEU A 24 -4.64 -2.04 8.47
C LEU A 24 -3.27 -2.50 7.99
N ARG A 25 -3.13 -3.75 7.52
CA ARG A 25 -1.86 -4.26 6.99
C ARG A 25 -1.41 -3.51 5.73
N CYS A 26 -2.36 -3.10 4.90
CA CYS A 26 -2.09 -2.24 3.75
C CYS A 26 -1.68 -0.81 4.16
N TRP A 27 -2.11 -0.35 5.32
CA TRP A 27 -1.80 0.96 5.88
C TRP A 27 -0.45 1.00 6.62
N LEU A 28 -0.18 0.01 7.48
CA LEU A 28 1.02 -0.12 8.32
C LEU A 28 2.33 -0.31 7.52
N LYS A 29 2.29 -0.98 6.37
CA LYS A 29 3.44 -1.12 5.45
C LYS A 29 3.21 -0.29 4.18
N PRO A 30 3.29 1.06 4.27
CA PRO A 30 2.94 1.95 3.17
C PRO A 30 3.96 1.92 2.03
N PHE A 31 5.18 1.48 2.29
CA PHE A 31 6.24 1.43 1.29
C PHE A 31 6.64 -0.02 1.02
N ARG A 32 6.79 -0.35 -0.26
CA ARG A 32 7.48 -1.57 -0.70
C ARG A 32 8.79 -1.17 -1.39
N PRO A 33 9.86 -1.97 -1.26
CA PRO A 33 11.07 -1.72 -2.05
C PRO A 33 10.72 -1.77 -3.54
N CYS A 34 11.31 -0.86 -4.30
CA CYS A 34 11.11 -0.84 -5.75
C CYS A 34 11.67 -2.14 -6.33
N ARG A 35 10.83 -2.98 -6.97
CA ARG A 35 11.25 -4.26 -7.57
C ARG A 35 12.39 -4.13 -8.59
N ARG A 36 12.56 -2.93 -9.16
CA ARG A 36 13.61 -2.66 -10.13
C ARG A 36 14.93 -2.43 -9.39
N CYS A 37 15.08 -1.40 -8.55
CA CYS A 37 16.34 -1.19 -7.80
C CYS A 37 16.48 -2.03 -6.52
N GLN A 38 15.52 -2.88 -6.19
CA GLN A 38 15.46 -3.68 -4.96
C GLN A 38 15.59 -2.86 -3.66
N GLY A 39 15.33 -1.56 -3.69
CA GLY A 39 15.45 -0.68 -2.52
C GLY A 39 16.64 0.27 -2.54
N THR A 40 17.62 0.10 -3.44
CA THR A 40 18.84 0.94 -3.46
C THR A 40 18.61 2.37 -3.94
N GLY A 41 17.50 2.64 -4.62
CA GLY A 41 17.21 3.98 -5.20
C GLY A 41 18.01 4.29 -6.47
N THR A 42 19.18 3.70 -6.63
CA THR A 42 20.08 3.90 -7.77
C THR A 42 20.29 2.61 -8.57
N ARG A 43 20.74 2.76 -9.82
CA ARG A 43 21.12 1.66 -10.71
C ARG A 43 22.37 2.03 -11.50
N PRO A 44 23.31 1.09 -11.70
CA PRO A 44 24.47 1.35 -12.55
C PRO A 44 24.01 1.63 -13.98
N ALA A 45 24.53 2.69 -14.59
CA ALA A 45 24.37 2.95 -16.00
C ALA A 45 25.13 1.89 -16.79
N ALA A 46 24.43 1.12 -17.64
CA ALA A 46 25.02 0.07 -18.46
C ALA A 46 26.24 0.53 -19.28
N PHE A 47 26.28 1.80 -19.67
CA PHE A 47 27.30 2.33 -20.58
C PHE A 47 28.39 3.19 -19.92
N THR A 48 28.16 3.72 -18.71
CA THR A 48 29.10 4.69 -18.08
C THR A 48 29.54 4.27 -16.68
N GLY A 49 29.01 3.17 -16.13
CA GLY A 49 29.29 2.73 -14.76
C GLY A 49 28.73 3.66 -13.66
N ARG A 50 28.35 4.90 -14.00
CA ARG A 50 27.80 5.88 -13.06
C ARG A 50 26.47 5.40 -12.48
N ALA A 51 26.32 5.55 -11.16
CA ALA A 51 25.03 5.34 -10.51
C ALA A 51 24.03 6.38 -11.03
N ARG A 52 22.92 5.94 -11.62
CA ARG A 52 21.79 6.80 -11.99
C ARG A 52 20.61 6.50 -11.10
N ASP A 53 19.79 7.52 -10.88
CA ASP A 53 18.53 7.34 -10.19
C ASP A 53 17.63 6.34 -10.93
N CYS A 54 17.01 5.46 -10.17
CA CYS A 54 16.08 4.51 -10.71
C CYS A 54 14.82 5.26 -11.17
N ARG A 55 14.69 5.50 -12.48
CA ARG A 55 13.53 6.15 -13.13
C ARG A 55 12.15 5.74 -12.54
N PRO A 56 11.83 4.46 -12.31
CA PRO A 56 10.51 4.07 -11.80
C PRO A 56 10.22 4.41 -10.33
N CYS A 57 11.22 4.73 -9.51
CA CYS A 57 11.04 5.26 -8.15
C CYS A 57 11.63 6.66 -7.96
N LYS A 58 12.19 7.28 -9.01
CA LYS A 58 12.81 8.61 -8.99
C LYS A 58 13.84 8.76 -7.85
N GLY A 59 14.76 7.79 -7.71
CA GLY A 59 15.82 7.86 -6.69
C GLY A 59 15.41 7.46 -5.27
N THR A 60 14.11 7.39 -4.94
CA THR A 60 13.66 7.13 -3.56
C THR A 60 13.86 5.69 -3.05
N GLY A 61 14.15 4.73 -3.93
CA GLY A 61 14.27 3.30 -3.56
C GLY A 61 12.95 2.62 -3.17
N LEU A 62 11.88 3.39 -2.94
CA LEU A 62 10.62 2.92 -2.40
C LEU A 62 9.47 3.19 -3.38
N ARG A 63 8.43 2.36 -3.30
CA ARG A 63 7.16 2.58 -3.99
C ARG A 63 6.01 2.54 -2.99
N LEU A 64 5.06 3.47 -3.13
CA LEU A 64 3.84 3.49 -2.33
C LEU A 64 3.01 2.22 -2.60
N ARG A 65 2.59 1.56 -1.54
CA ARG A 65 1.59 0.49 -1.53
C ARG A 65 0.19 1.09 -1.68
N THR A 66 -0.75 0.28 -2.16
CA THR A 66 -2.12 0.71 -2.50
C THR A 66 -2.83 1.42 -1.35
N GLY A 67 -2.62 0.99 -0.10
CA GLY A 67 -3.24 1.62 1.09
C GLY A 67 -2.88 3.09 1.25
N ARG A 68 -1.59 3.46 1.12
CA ARG A 68 -1.19 4.88 1.17
C ARG A 68 -1.62 5.66 -0.06
N ARG A 69 -1.75 4.99 -1.22
CA ARG A 69 -2.28 5.60 -2.44
C ARG A 69 -3.76 5.99 -2.27
N ALA A 70 -4.55 5.09 -1.67
CA ALA A 70 -5.95 5.35 -1.33
C ALA A 70 -6.09 6.46 -0.28
N ALA A 71 -5.28 6.45 0.78
CA ALA A 71 -5.29 7.52 1.78
C ALA A 71 -4.92 8.89 1.18
N ASN A 72 -3.93 8.94 0.28
CA ASN A 72 -3.60 10.18 -0.44
C ASN A 72 -4.73 10.63 -1.37
N TYR A 73 -5.38 9.69 -2.06
CA TYR A 73 -6.52 10.00 -2.93
C TYR A 73 -7.71 10.54 -2.14
N LEU A 74 -8.06 9.86 -1.04
CA LEU A 74 -9.14 10.29 -0.15
C LEU A 74 -8.86 11.67 0.44
N ARG A 75 -7.64 11.93 0.92
CA ARG A 75 -7.25 13.25 1.43
C ARG A 75 -7.35 14.35 0.37
N ARG A 76 -7.01 14.05 -0.89
CA ARG A 76 -7.18 15.00 -2.01
C ARG A 76 -8.65 15.28 -2.29
N ASN A 77 -9.50 14.25 -2.31
CA ASN A 77 -10.92 14.41 -2.55
C ASN A 77 -11.61 15.19 -1.43
N ILE A 78 -11.38 14.82 -0.15
CA ILE A 78 -11.96 15.52 1.01
C ILE A 78 -11.57 17.00 1.01
N ARG A 79 -10.36 17.36 0.58
CA ARG A 79 -9.93 18.76 0.47
C ARG A 79 -10.62 19.50 -0.68
N SER A 80 -10.95 18.81 -1.78
CA SER A 80 -11.64 19.41 -2.93
C SER A 80 -13.13 19.66 -2.67
N THR A 81 -13.72 18.97 -1.69
CA THR A 81 -15.13 19.12 -1.31
C THR A 81 -15.36 20.20 -0.25
N ARG A 82 -14.31 20.93 0.17
CA ARG A 82 -14.35 21.97 1.18
C ARG A 82 -13.87 23.28 0.57
#